data_AF-A0A382K6N9-F1
#
_entry.id   AF-A0A382K6N9-F1
#
_cell.length_a   1.000
_cell.length_b   1.000
_cell.length_c   1.000
_cell.angle_alpha   90.00
_cell.angle_beta   90.00
_cell.angle_gamma   90.00
#
_symmetry.space_group_name_H-M   'P 1'
#
loop_
_entity.id
_entity.type
_entity.pdbx_description
1 polymer ?
#
loop_
_entity_poly.entity_id
_entity_poly.type
_entity_poly.pdbx_seq_one_letter_code
_entity_poly.pdbx_strand_id
1 'polypeptide(L)'
;MTITKPCGTWESAITSEMLVGGAVRLGEIVTDGDDVWWAESRPDEGGRTVLVRNGMDQTDQNTNVRTLVHEYGGSAWRVRNGILVYSQYSDQRLYLLDKSGDSIPLTPEPEIQ
;
A
#
# COMPACT_ATOMS: atom_id res chain seq x y z
N MET A 1 20.82 -23.15 -32.10
CA MET A 1 20.99 -24.55 -31.67
C MET A 1 20.57 -24.65 -30.22
N THR A 2 19.78 -25.64 -29.84
CA THR A 2 19.33 -25.84 -28.44
C THR A 2 20.29 -26.80 -27.74
N ILE A 3 20.77 -26.44 -26.55
CA ILE A 3 21.68 -27.28 -25.76
C ILE A 3 20.87 -28.00 -24.68
N THR A 4 20.98 -29.33 -24.62
CA THR A 4 20.39 -30.13 -23.54
C THR A 4 21.26 -30.00 -22.29
N LYS A 5 20.65 -29.67 -21.15
CA LYS A 5 21.31 -29.51 -19.84
C LYS A 5 20.49 -30.19 -18.73
N PRO A 6 21.12 -30.73 -17.65
CA PRO A 6 20.42 -31.25 -16.49
C PRO A 6 19.47 -30.22 -15.85
N CYS A 7 18.36 -30.68 -15.26
CA CYS A 7 17.43 -29.83 -14.52
C CYS A 7 18.18 -29.02 -13.45
N GLY A 8 17.92 -27.71 -13.38
CA GLY A 8 18.55 -26.80 -12.41
C GLY A 8 19.90 -26.19 -12.82
N THR A 9 20.44 -26.52 -14.00
CA THR A 9 21.75 -26.01 -14.49
C THR A 9 21.62 -25.05 -15.67
N TRP A 10 20.39 -24.66 -16.00
CA TRP A 10 20.12 -23.67 -17.04
C TRP A 10 20.55 -22.30 -16.54
N GLU A 11 21.27 -21.58 -17.39
CA GLU A 11 21.61 -20.19 -17.07
C GLU A 11 20.30 -19.40 -16.94
N SER A 12 20.12 -18.74 -15.81
CA SER A 12 18.95 -17.90 -15.55
C SER A 12 19.32 -16.44 -15.78
N ALA A 13 18.58 -15.75 -16.64
CA ALA A 13 18.63 -14.29 -16.72
C ALA A 13 17.93 -13.61 -15.53
N ILE A 14 17.17 -14.37 -14.73
CA ILE A 14 16.51 -13.91 -13.50
C ILE A 14 17.50 -14.13 -12.35
N THR A 15 18.00 -13.03 -11.78
CA THR A 15 18.95 -13.08 -10.66
C THR A 15 18.23 -13.05 -9.31
N SER A 16 18.93 -13.41 -8.24
CA SER A 16 18.38 -13.32 -6.88
C SER A 16 18.03 -11.88 -6.50
N GLU A 17 18.80 -10.90 -6.98
CA GLU A 17 18.56 -9.49 -6.75
C GLU A 17 17.23 -9.03 -7.37
N MET A 18 16.85 -9.58 -8.52
CA MET A 18 15.55 -9.30 -9.15
C MET A 18 14.37 -9.85 -8.34
N LEU A 19 14.59 -10.88 -7.51
CA LEU A 19 13.58 -11.43 -6.61
C LEU A 19 13.48 -10.65 -5.30
N VAL A 20 14.62 -10.12 -4.82
CA VAL A 20 14.69 -9.35 -3.57
C VAL A 20 14.29 -7.90 -3.80
N GLY A 21 14.48 -7.37 -5.01
CA GLY A 21 13.94 -6.09 -5.44
C GLY A 21 12.43 -6.10 -5.22
N GLY A 22 11.97 -5.28 -4.28
CA GLY A 22 10.58 -5.33 -3.88
C GLY A 22 9.68 -4.94 -5.06
N ALA A 23 8.72 -5.81 -5.38
CA ALA A 23 7.76 -5.52 -6.43
C ALA A 23 6.68 -4.56 -5.90
N VAL A 24 6.43 -3.49 -6.64
CA VAL A 24 5.23 -2.65 -6.44
C VAL A 24 4.00 -3.52 -6.64
N ARG A 25 3.10 -3.52 -5.65
CA ARG A 25 1.80 -4.19 -5.69
C ARG A 25 0.70 -3.13 -5.66
N LEU A 26 -0.22 -3.26 -6.61
CA LEU A 26 -1.46 -2.49 -6.63
C LEU A 26 -2.55 -3.33 -5.97
N GLY A 27 -3.29 -2.75 -5.04
CA GLY A 27 -4.36 -3.40 -4.32
C GLY A 27 -5.56 -2.48 -4.11
N GLU A 28 -6.69 -3.08 -3.73
CA GLU A 28 -7.91 -2.37 -3.30
C GLU A 28 -8.33 -1.23 -4.24
N ILE A 29 -8.53 -1.49 -5.52
CA ILE A 29 -8.91 -0.43 -6.48
C ILE A 29 -10.35 0.03 -6.21
N VAL A 30 -10.54 1.34 -6.05
CA VAL A 30 -11.84 1.98 -5.78
C VAL A 30 -12.04 3.18 -6.71
N THR A 31 -13.26 3.36 -7.22
CA THR A 31 -13.65 4.55 -7.99
C THR A 31 -14.52 5.49 -7.15
N ASP A 32 -14.32 6.79 -7.29
CA ASP A 32 -15.16 7.83 -6.69
C ASP A 32 -15.39 8.97 -7.69
N GLY A 33 -16.57 9.00 -8.32
CA GLY A 33 -16.80 9.85 -9.48
C GLY A 33 -15.89 9.45 -10.65
N ASP A 34 -15.17 10.42 -11.20
CA ASP A 34 -14.20 10.23 -12.29
C ASP A 34 -12.80 9.83 -11.79
N ASP A 35 -12.58 9.81 -10.47
CA ASP A 35 -11.28 9.48 -9.88
C ASP A 35 -11.13 7.97 -9.64
N VAL A 36 -9.96 7.42 -10.00
CA VAL A 36 -9.54 6.05 -9.69
C VAL A 36 -8.49 6.08 -8.60
N TRP A 37 -8.75 5.32 -7.54
CA TRP A 37 -7.90 5.20 -6.37
C TRP A 37 -7.39 3.78 -6.19
N TRP A 38 -6.18 3.62 -5.65
CA TRP A 38 -5.65 2.32 -5.26
C TRP A 38 -4.66 2.43 -4.11
N ALA A 39 -4.49 1.32 -3.40
CA ALA A 39 -3.38 1.12 -2.47
C ALA A 39 -2.16 0.63 -3.24
N GLU A 40 -1.02 1.27 -3.05
CA GLU A 40 0.23 0.92 -3.70
C GLU A 40 1.32 0.66 -2.67
N SER A 41 1.96 -0.52 -2.74
CA SER A 41 3.10 -0.80 -1.86
C SER A 41 4.33 -0.01 -2.28
N ARG A 42 5.11 0.46 -1.31
CA ARG A 42 6.45 1.04 -1.48
C ARG A 42 7.48 0.13 -0.78
N PRO A 43 7.97 -0.93 -1.44
CA PRO A 43 8.87 -1.89 -0.79
C PRO A 43 10.17 -1.25 -0.30
N ASP A 44 10.71 -0.30 -1.07
CA ASP A 44 11.95 0.42 -0.75
C ASP A 44 11.76 1.51 0.32
N GLU A 45 10.52 1.77 0.76
CA GLU A 45 10.17 2.75 1.79
C GLU A 45 9.62 2.07 3.04
N GLY A 46 10.34 1.05 3.52
CA GLY A 46 9.95 0.28 4.71
C GLY A 46 8.70 -0.58 4.50
N GLY A 47 8.34 -0.91 3.25
CA GLY A 47 7.17 -1.71 2.93
C GLY A 47 5.84 -1.03 3.27
N ARG A 48 5.82 0.31 3.34
CA ARG A 48 4.59 1.06 3.59
C ARG A 48 3.64 0.99 2.40
N THR A 49 2.37 1.26 2.66
CA THR A 49 1.32 1.36 1.63
C THR A 49 0.86 2.81 1.50
N VAL A 50 0.84 3.30 0.27
CA VAL A 50 0.42 4.65 -0.12
C VAL A 50 -0.93 4.59 -0.79
N LEU A 51 -1.75 5.62 -0.63
CA LEU A 51 -2.95 5.80 -1.44
C LEU A 51 -2.65 6.70 -2.63
N VAL A 52 -2.98 6.22 -3.81
CA VAL A 52 -2.74 6.90 -5.08
C VAL A 52 -4.08 7.20 -5.73
N ARG A 53 -4.22 8.40 -6.30
CA ARG A 53 -5.38 8.85 -7.07
C ARG A 53 -4.91 9.29 -8.44
N ASN A 54 -5.41 8.66 -9.50
CA ASN A 54 -5.06 8.98 -10.89
C ASN A 54 -3.53 9.11 -11.14
N GLY A 55 -2.73 8.31 -10.45
CA GLY A 55 -1.26 8.30 -10.57
C GLY A 55 -0.52 9.26 -9.65
N MET A 56 -1.23 9.98 -8.77
CA MET A 56 -0.64 10.92 -7.82
C MET A 56 -0.81 10.41 -6.39
N ASP A 57 0.29 10.33 -5.63
CA ASP A 57 0.27 10.00 -4.21
C ASP A 57 -0.59 11.01 -3.43
N GLN A 58 -1.45 10.51 -2.55
CA GLN A 58 -2.38 11.32 -1.74
C GLN A 58 -1.99 11.34 -0.26
N THR A 59 -1.13 10.43 0.18
CA THR A 59 -0.65 10.34 1.56
C THR A 59 0.83 10.74 1.63
N ASP A 60 1.24 11.34 2.75
CA ASP A 60 2.63 11.76 2.95
C ASP A 60 3.61 10.58 3.12
N GLN A 61 4.89 10.89 3.33
CA GLN A 61 5.96 9.90 3.48
C GLN A 61 5.91 9.13 4.82
N ASN A 62 5.23 9.68 5.84
CA ASN A 62 5.11 9.06 7.17
C ASN A 62 3.87 8.17 7.28
N THR A 63 2.98 8.25 6.29
CA THR A 63 1.74 7.49 6.24
C THR A 63 1.98 6.07 5.73
N ASN A 64 1.38 5.11 6.43
CA ASN A 64 1.38 3.71 6.04
C ASN A 64 -0.03 3.15 6.19
N VAL A 65 -0.75 3.05 5.07
CA VAL A 65 -2.17 2.67 5.05
C VAL A 65 -2.33 1.15 5.14
N ARG A 66 -2.32 0.63 6.37
CA ARG A 66 -2.42 -0.80 6.66
C ARG A 66 -3.12 -1.02 8.00
N THR A 67 -3.88 -2.10 8.05
CA THR A 67 -4.53 -2.61 9.26
C THR A 67 -3.86 -3.89 9.74
N LEU A 68 -4.02 -4.21 11.02
CA LEU A 68 -3.72 -5.51 11.63
C LEU A 68 -5.00 -6.33 11.89
N VAL A 69 -6.10 -6.04 11.18
CA VAL A 69 -7.35 -6.79 11.34
C VAL A 69 -7.09 -8.27 11.05
N HIS A 70 -7.35 -9.11 12.06
CA HIS A 70 -7.04 -10.54 12.05
C HIS A 70 -5.56 -10.87 11.75
N GLU A 71 -4.61 -9.96 12.03
CA GLU A 71 -3.18 -10.05 11.68
C GLU A 71 -2.86 -10.09 10.17
N TYR A 72 -3.89 -10.23 9.33
CA TYR A 72 -3.75 -10.21 7.86
C TYR A 72 -3.93 -8.81 7.29
N GLY A 73 -4.73 -7.98 7.96
CA GLY A 73 -5.14 -6.66 7.50
C GLY A 73 -6.26 -6.70 6.46
N GLY A 74 -6.31 -5.66 5.63
CA GLY A 74 -7.33 -5.45 4.59
C GLY A 74 -8.36 -4.39 4.95
N SER A 75 -9.05 -3.87 3.93
CA SER A 75 -10.00 -2.75 4.02
C SER A 75 -9.44 -1.57 4.80
N ALA A 76 -8.16 -1.24 4.56
CA ALA A 76 -7.44 -0.25 5.34
C ALA A 76 -7.88 1.18 5.03
N TRP A 77 -8.76 1.39 4.05
CA TRP A 77 -9.22 2.70 3.64
C TRP A 77 -10.52 2.65 2.84
N ARG A 78 -11.16 3.82 2.73
CA ARG A 78 -12.33 4.04 1.89
C ARG A 78 -12.41 5.50 1.47
N VAL A 79 -12.76 5.75 0.21
CA VAL A 79 -13.09 7.08 -0.29
C VAL A 79 -14.56 7.16 -0.69
N ARG A 80 -15.18 8.33 -0.46
CA ARG A 80 -16.51 8.67 -0.97
C ARG A 80 -16.67 10.18 -1.07
N ASN A 81 -17.14 10.69 -2.21
CA ASN A 81 -17.35 12.11 -2.45
C ASN A 81 -16.09 12.97 -2.16
N GLY A 82 -14.91 12.47 -2.52
CA GLY A 82 -13.61 13.07 -2.27
C GLY A 82 -13.15 13.02 -0.81
N ILE A 83 -13.89 12.34 0.07
CA ILE A 83 -13.55 12.19 1.47
C ILE A 83 -12.90 10.83 1.68
N LEU A 84 -11.61 10.84 2.02
CA LEU A 84 -10.83 9.65 2.29
C LEU A 84 -10.73 9.40 3.80
N VAL A 85 -11.05 8.18 4.22
CA VAL A 85 -10.74 7.66 5.54
C VAL A 85 -9.79 6.48 5.40
N TYR A 86 -8.75 6.42 6.23
CA TYR A 86 -7.77 5.35 6.21
C TYR A 86 -7.31 4.96 7.61
N SER A 87 -6.74 3.78 7.77
CA SER A 87 -6.09 3.32 8.99
C SER A 87 -4.58 3.52 8.90
N GLN A 88 -4.01 4.19 9.89
CA GLN A 88 -2.57 4.40 9.97
C GLN A 88 -1.92 3.23 10.70
N TYR A 89 -0.90 2.62 10.10
CA TYR A 89 -0.31 1.40 10.64
C TYR A 89 0.31 1.58 12.04
N SER A 90 0.93 2.73 12.30
CA SER A 90 1.69 2.98 13.53
C SER A 90 0.86 3.03 14.81
N ASP A 91 -0.43 3.34 14.70
CA ASP A 91 -1.33 3.48 15.86
C ASP A 91 -2.68 2.79 15.66
N GLN A 92 -2.93 2.20 14.49
CA GLN A 92 -4.19 1.56 14.11
C GLN A 92 -5.42 2.46 14.21
N ARG A 93 -5.25 3.79 14.32
CA ARG A 93 -6.35 4.74 14.37
C ARG A 93 -6.89 4.98 12.97
N LEU A 94 -8.15 5.41 12.91
CA LEU A 94 -8.74 5.89 11.66
C LEU A 94 -8.45 7.38 11.52
N TYR A 95 -8.01 7.79 10.35
CA TYR A 95 -7.73 9.16 9.97
C TYR A 95 -8.61 9.57 8.81
N LEU A 96 -9.15 10.78 8.88
CA LEU A 96 -9.75 11.51 7.78
C LEU A 96 -8.65 12.29 7.07
N LEU A 97 -8.42 12.06 5.79
CA LEU A 97 -7.63 12.99 4.99
C LEU A 97 -8.56 14.09 4.49
N ASP A 98 -8.35 15.30 4.97
CA ASP A 98 -9.15 16.46 4.58
C ASP A 98 -8.73 17.02 3.20
N LYS A 99 -9.42 18.05 2.72
CA LYS A 99 -9.12 18.68 1.42
C LYS A 99 -7.81 19.48 1.42
N SER A 100 -7.28 19.79 2.60
CA SER A 100 -6.02 20.52 2.79
C SER A 100 -4.81 19.57 2.67
N GLY A 101 -5.05 18.26 2.78
CA GLY A 101 -4.02 17.23 2.83
C GLY A 101 -3.60 16.88 4.26
N ASP A 102 -4.33 17.36 5.27
CA ASP A 102 -4.07 17.08 6.67
C ASP A 102 -4.84 15.82 7.11
N SER A 103 -4.14 14.94 7.84
CA SER A 103 -4.74 13.74 8.42
C SER A 103 -5.26 14.01 9.82
N ILE A 104 -6.58 13.96 9.99
CA ILE A 104 -7.28 14.22 11.25
C ILE A 104 -7.72 12.89 11.87
N PRO A 105 -7.30 12.56 13.11
CA PRO A 105 -7.73 11.32 13.73
C PRO A 105 -9.24 11.34 14.06
N LEU A 106 -9.94 10.28 13.66
CA LEU A 106 -11.36 10.06 13.90
C LEU A 106 -11.64 9.20 15.14
N THR A 107 -10.65 8.43 15.58
CA THR A 107 -10.76 7.56 16.77
C THR A 107 -9.79 8.02 17.86
N PRO A 108 -10.10 7.74 19.15
CA PRO A 108 -9.14 7.92 20.24
C PRO A 108 -7.85 7.12 20.04
N GLU A 109 -6.83 7.43 20.82
CA GLU A 109 -5.65 6.57 20.91
C GLU A 109 -6.03 5.21 21.53
N PRO A 110 -5.49 4.09 21.03
CA PRO A 110 -5.69 2.79 21.65
C PRO A 110 -5.16 2.78 23.08
N GLU A 111 -5.85 2.08 23.98
CA GLU A 111 -5.40 1.92 25.37
C GLU A 111 -4.15 1.04 25.50
N ILE A 112 -3.83 0.26 24.46
CA ILE A 112 -2.74 -0.72 24.42
C ILE A 112 -2.11 -0.69 23.02
N GLN A 113 -0.79 -0.66 22.96
CA GLN A 113 0.01 -0.72 21.72
C GLN A 113 0.47 -2.15 21.42
#